data_AF-W3ANN6-F1
#
_entry.id   AF-W3ANN6-F1
#
_cell.length_a   1.000
_cell.length_b   1.000
_cell.length_c   1.000
_cell.angle_alpha   90.00
_cell.angle_beta   90.00
_cell.angle_gamma   90.00
#
_symmetry.space_group_name_H-M   'P 1'
#
loop_
_entity.id
_entity.type
_entity.pdbx_description
1 polymer ?
#
loop_
_entity_poly.entity_id
_entity_poly.type
_entity_poly.pdbx_seq_one_letter_code
_entity_poly.pdbx_strand_id
1 'polypeptide(L)'
;MNSFLKKHAAALAVTAALSVSMSTGVMAEENSVSQYVVSASESVAASQDLNDITKRLALFYYATAENYKAAGLPLPEEILKGLAAYGNVDVSAYMNAAAEALESASEAAVAASGDAVSVNESVRWIDQEDGSSRLYSVDPSTGEAKLYEGWYTDGSGEKYYFEKGKPAGGWIIDDGKFYHLDMTTGILSTSKQVGNFYVGEDGAALMDTTAPDGTKLAYNGSRMNKKTPVEKLDDKVYIYRELLVKNPELYAEFTTRPSGSYQIVPENANGFAWYTYAFMKLYERKDDGSIGKKLYEGDGCFRRDAAIEYLNNDGTVSTMRPSAIVGSGHETWMAEHIHIDPAGFITYSEIKK
;
A
#
# COMPACT_ATOMS: atom_id res chain seq x y z
N MET A 1 -6.16 13.74 -29.69
CA MET A 1 -5.98 13.34 -28.27
C MET A 1 -5.32 11.96 -28.27
N ASN A 2 -4.24 11.64 -27.59
CA ASN A 2 -3.32 12.39 -26.76
C ASN A 2 -2.07 11.49 -26.61
N SER A 3 -1.05 11.67 -27.45
CA SER A 3 0.32 11.18 -27.22
C SER A 3 1.27 12.35 -26.88
N PHE A 4 0.69 13.54 -26.73
CA PHE A 4 1.32 14.82 -26.45
C PHE A 4 1.67 14.97 -24.96
N LEU A 5 0.95 14.23 -24.09
CA LEU A 5 1.13 14.23 -22.63
C LEU A 5 2.10 13.18 -22.10
N LYS A 6 2.44 12.14 -22.87
CA LYS A 6 3.36 11.07 -22.40
C LYS A 6 4.85 11.39 -22.56
N LYS A 7 5.20 12.44 -23.31
CA LYS A 7 6.59 12.82 -23.62
C LYS A 7 7.09 14.06 -22.86
N HIS A 8 6.26 14.64 -22.00
CA HIS A 8 6.58 15.81 -21.18
C HIS A 8 7.02 15.47 -19.75
N ALA A 9 6.91 14.21 -19.31
CA ALA A 9 7.14 13.84 -17.91
C ALA A 9 8.62 13.59 -17.54
N ALA A 10 9.45 13.14 -18.48
CA ALA A 10 10.77 12.59 -18.11
C ALA A 10 11.83 13.66 -17.74
N ALA A 11 11.76 14.86 -18.32
CA ALA A 11 12.78 15.90 -18.06
C ALA A 11 12.49 16.74 -16.80
N LEU A 12 11.22 16.86 -16.39
CA LEU A 12 10.85 17.45 -15.11
C LEU A 12 10.93 16.41 -13.97
N ALA A 13 10.69 15.12 -14.26
CA ALA A 13 10.73 14.07 -13.24
C ALA A 13 12.12 13.82 -12.67
N VAL A 14 13.21 14.03 -13.42
CA VAL A 14 14.57 13.80 -12.89
C VAL A 14 14.97 14.91 -11.90
N THR A 15 14.63 16.17 -12.17
CA THR A 15 14.90 17.28 -11.24
C THR A 15 13.99 17.23 -10.02
N ALA A 16 12.72 16.84 -10.18
CA ALA A 16 11.76 16.70 -9.08
C ALA A 16 11.97 15.43 -8.23
N ALA A 17 12.39 14.30 -8.82
CA ALA A 17 12.63 13.07 -8.06
C ALA A 17 13.92 13.13 -7.22
N LEU A 18 14.96 13.83 -7.70
CA LEU A 18 16.21 13.98 -6.94
C LEU A 18 16.11 15.04 -5.82
N SER A 19 15.35 16.12 -6.00
CA SER A 19 15.15 17.13 -4.95
C SER A 19 14.32 16.58 -3.77
N VAL A 20 13.35 15.72 -4.04
CA VAL A 20 12.55 15.02 -3.00
C VAL A 20 13.42 14.03 -2.22
N SER A 21 14.28 13.27 -2.90
CA SER A 21 15.18 12.28 -2.26
C SER A 21 16.15 12.93 -1.26
N MET A 22 16.62 14.16 -1.54
CA MET A 22 17.54 14.89 -0.67
C MET A 22 16.85 15.60 0.52
N SER A 23 15.56 15.94 0.44
CA SER A 23 14.83 16.49 1.60
C SER A 23 14.36 15.41 2.58
N THR A 24 14.25 14.14 2.14
CA THR A 24 13.78 13.02 2.96
C THR A 24 14.89 12.08 3.44
N GLY A 25 16.16 12.36 3.12
CA GLY A 25 17.31 11.59 3.60
C GLY A 25 17.44 10.17 3.03
N VAL A 26 16.81 9.86 1.89
CA VAL A 26 16.88 8.54 1.26
C VAL A 26 17.99 8.54 0.20
N MET A 27 19.15 7.97 0.52
CA MET A 27 20.24 7.78 -0.44
C MET A 27 19.88 6.66 -1.43
N ALA A 28 19.67 6.98 -2.71
CA ALA A 28 19.43 5.99 -3.76
C ALA A 28 20.74 5.26 -4.15
N GLU A 29 20.69 3.93 -4.30
CA GLU A 29 21.84 3.07 -4.67
C GLU A 29 22.44 3.41 -6.05
N GLU A 30 23.77 3.28 -6.16
CA GLU A 30 24.64 3.63 -7.31
C GLU A 30 24.21 3.03 -8.67
N ASN A 31 23.47 1.91 -8.67
CA ASN A 31 23.15 1.17 -9.90
C ASN A 31 22.00 1.79 -10.71
N SER A 32 21.15 2.61 -10.08
CA SER A 32 20.00 3.24 -10.74
C SER A 32 20.43 4.42 -11.62
N VAL A 33 21.31 5.28 -11.11
CA VAL A 33 21.76 6.52 -11.76
C VAL A 33 22.37 6.23 -13.15
N SER A 34 23.15 5.16 -13.28
CA SER A 34 23.80 4.79 -14.54
C SER A 34 22.81 4.35 -15.64
N GLN A 35 21.69 3.71 -15.30
CA GLN A 35 20.65 3.35 -16.28
C GLN A 35 19.80 4.58 -16.71
N TYR A 36 19.62 5.55 -15.82
CA TYR A 36 18.93 6.81 -16.14
C TYR A 36 19.78 7.73 -17.04
N VAL A 37 21.10 7.72 -16.89
CA VAL A 37 22.03 8.52 -17.72
C VAL A 37 22.04 8.04 -19.18
N VAL A 38 22.01 6.72 -19.41
CA VAL A 38 22.01 6.14 -20.77
C VAL A 38 20.71 6.48 -21.52
N SER A 39 19.55 6.33 -20.87
CA SER A 39 18.25 6.62 -21.49
C SER A 39 17.99 8.11 -21.77
N ALA A 40 18.54 9.02 -20.94
CA ALA A 40 18.50 10.45 -21.19
C ALA A 40 19.33 10.85 -22.41
N SER A 41 20.52 10.25 -22.58
CA SER A 41 21.44 10.55 -23.69
C SER A 41 20.89 10.15 -25.07
N GLU A 42 20.13 9.04 -25.16
CA GLU A 42 19.50 8.57 -26.41
C GLU A 42 18.31 9.45 -26.84
N SER A 43 17.66 10.15 -25.89
CA SER A 43 16.49 11.01 -26.15
C SER A 43 16.83 12.40 -26.71
N VAL A 44 18.08 12.83 -26.51
CA VAL A 44 18.61 14.13 -26.95
C VAL A 44 18.93 14.14 -28.45
N ALA A 45 19.21 12.97 -29.03
CA ALA A 45 19.60 12.80 -30.43
C ALA A 45 18.49 13.06 -31.47
N ALA A 46 17.26 13.41 -31.06
CA ALA A 46 16.09 13.49 -31.93
C ALA A 46 15.45 14.89 -32.10
N SER A 47 16.06 15.97 -31.59
CA SER A 47 15.62 17.33 -31.94
C SER A 47 16.26 17.81 -33.25
N GLN A 48 15.49 18.56 -34.05
CA GLN A 48 15.97 19.18 -35.30
C GLN A 48 16.49 20.63 -35.10
N ASP A 49 16.44 21.15 -33.87
CA ASP A 49 17.06 22.43 -33.51
C ASP A 49 18.25 22.16 -32.59
N LEU A 50 19.45 22.18 -33.19
CA LEU A 50 20.71 21.87 -32.50
C LEU A 50 20.90 22.75 -31.25
N ASN A 51 20.38 23.98 -31.26
CA ASN A 51 20.62 24.95 -30.18
C ASN A 51 19.81 24.62 -28.91
N ASP A 52 18.62 24.02 -29.05
CA ASP A 52 17.80 23.58 -27.89
C ASP A 52 18.35 22.28 -27.27
N ILE A 53 18.90 21.38 -28.10
CA ILE A 53 19.59 20.15 -27.66
C ILE A 53 20.80 20.51 -26.80
N THR A 54 21.67 21.38 -27.31
CA THR A 54 22.90 21.77 -26.61
C THR A 54 22.61 22.43 -25.27
N LYS A 55 21.55 23.25 -25.19
CA LYS A 55 21.09 23.87 -23.94
C LYS A 55 20.53 22.87 -22.94
N ARG A 56 19.76 21.87 -23.39
CA ARG A 56 19.23 20.81 -22.52
C ARG A 56 20.33 19.89 -21.98
N LEU A 57 21.33 19.56 -22.79
CA LEU A 57 22.51 18.82 -22.34
C LEU A 57 23.32 19.62 -21.32
N ALA A 58 23.56 20.90 -21.59
CA ALA A 58 24.24 21.78 -20.65
C ALA A 58 23.50 21.82 -19.30
N LEU A 59 22.18 22.01 -19.32
CA LEU A 59 21.35 22.04 -18.12
C LEU A 59 21.47 20.75 -17.31
N PHE A 60 21.42 19.59 -17.97
CA PHE A 60 21.60 18.29 -17.33
C PHE A 60 22.95 18.16 -16.62
N TYR A 61 24.06 18.48 -17.31
CA TYR A 61 25.39 18.36 -16.72
C TYR A 61 25.62 19.36 -15.57
N TYR A 62 25.12 20.60 -15.69
CA TYR A 62 25.20 21.57 -14.60
C TYR A 62 24.39 21.15 -13.38
N ALA A 63 23.11 20.80 -13.55
CA ALA A 63 22.25 20.42 -12.43
C ALA A 63 22.76 19.15 -11.72
N THR A 64 23.21 18.15 -12.49
CA THR A 64 23.81 16.94 -11.92
C THR A 64 25.08 17.27 -11.15
N ALA A 65 25.94 18.15 -11.67
CA ALA A 65 27.18 18.50 -10.99
C ALA A 65 26.96 19.26 -9.68
N GLU A 66 26.00 20.18 -9.64
CA GLU A 66 25.62 20.90 -8.41
C GLU A 66 25.08 19.93 -7.34
N ASN A 67 24.32 18.90 -7.73
CA ASN A 67 23.84 17.88 -6.80
C ASN A 67 24.98 17.06 -6.17
N TYR A 68 25.97 16.64 -6.97
CA TYR A 68 27.14 15.93 -6.44
C TYR A 68 27.97 16.80 -5.49
N LYS A 69 28.16 18.09 -5.83
CA LYS A 69 28.84 19.04 -4.95
C LYS A 69 28.08 19.26 -3.64
N ALA A 70 26.76 19.44 -3.70
CA ALA A 70 25.91 19.63 -2.53
C ALA A 70 25.92 18.40 -1.61
N ALA A 71 26.00 17.19 -2.19
CA ALA A 71 26.13 15.93 -1.46
C ALA A 71 27.57 15.65 -0.96
N GLY A 72 28.55 16.52 -1.26
CA GLY A 72 29.97 16.29 -0.91
C GLY A 72 30.61 15.11 -1.63
N LEU A 73 30.02 14.67 -2.75
CA LEU A 73 30.48 13.52 -3.54
C LEU A 73 31.41 13.97 -4.68
N PRO A 74 32.42 13.16 -5.04
CA PRO A 74 33.25 13.43 -6.20
C PRO A 74 32.43 13.31 -7.49
N LEU A 75 32.69 14.19 -8.46
CA LEU A 75 32.00 14.17 -9.74
C LEU A 75 32.41 12.96 -10.59
N PRO A 76 31.46 12.19 -11.14
CA PRO A 76 31.76 11.11 -12.08
C PRO A 76 32.43 11.65 -13.35
N GLU A 77 33.30 10.83 -13.95
CA GLU A 77 34.08 11.19 -15.15
C GLU A 77 33.18 11.64 -16.31
N GLU A 78 32.02 11.01 -16.49
CA GLU A 78 31.06 11.35 -17.55
C GLU A 78 30.38 12.72 -17.34
N ILE A 79 30.21 13.14 -16.09
CA ILE A 79 29.71 14.49 -15.76
C ILE A 79 30.81 15.52 -16.00
N LEU A 80 32.06 15.21 -15.64
CA LEU A 80 33.21 16.07 -15.93
C LEU A 80 33.41 16.27 -17.44
N LYS A 81 33.30 15.20 -18.25
CA LYS A 81 33.34 15.27 -19.72
C LYS A 81 32.19 16.10 -20.29
N GLY A 82 30.98 15.91 -19.77
CA GLY A 82 29.81 16.69 -20.17
C GLY A 82 29.94 18.18 -19.85
N LEU A 83 30.42 18.52 -18.65
CA LEU A 83 30.73 19.91 -18.29
C LEU A 83 31.84 20.51 -19.15
N ALA A 84 32.87 19.73 -19.53
CA ALA A 84 33.90 20.21 -20.44
C ALA A 84 33.35 20.48 -21.86
N ALA A 85 32.38 19.68 -22.31
CA ALA A 85 31.77 19.82 -23.64
C ALA A 85 30.69 20.91 -23.71
N TYR A 86 29.92 21.11 -22.64
CA TYR A 86 28.71 21.94 -22.65
C TYR A 86 28.68 23.03 -21.55
N GLY A 87 29.67 23.06 -20.66
CA GLY A 87 29.75 24.00 -19.51
C GLY A 87 30.17 25.42 -19.87
N ASN A 88 30.00 25.84 -21.13
CA ASN A 88 30.07 27.25 -21.55
C ASN A 88 28.73 27.74 -22.10
N VAL A 89 27.70 26.88 -22.12
CA VAL A 89 26.38 27.21 -22.63
C VAL A 89 25.60 27.91 -21.52
N ASP A 90 25.15 29.13 -21.79
CA ASP A 90 24.30 29.88 -20.87
C ASP A 90 22.95 29.19 -20.71
N VAL A 91 22.73 28.64 -19.51
CA VAL A 91 21.48 28.01 -19.09
C VAL A 91 20.79 28.78 -17.97
N SER A 92 21.27 29.98 -17.63
CA SER A 92 20.79 30.74 -16.47
C SER A 92 19.30 31.06 -16.55
N ALA A 93 18.80 31.42 -17.74
CA ALA A 93 17.37 31.66 -17.96
C ALA A 93 16.52 30.39 -17.78
N TYR A 94 17.05 29.21 -18.12
CA TYR A 94 16.36 27.93 -17.94
C TYR A 94 16.44 27.44 -16.50
N MET A 95 17.55 27.66 -15.81
CA MET A 95 17.69 27.38 -14.38
C MET A 95 16.73 28.25 -13.56
N ASN A 96 16.60 29.54 -13.90
CA ASN A 96 15.65 30.43 -13.26
C ASN A 96 14.20 30.01 -13.54
N ALA A 97 13.86 29.71 -14.80
CA ALA A 97 12.52 29.22 -15.13
C ALA A 97 12.20 27.86 -14.48
N ALA A 98 13.19 26.98 -14.33
CA ALA A 98 13.04 25.71 -13.62
C ALA A 98 12.90 25.92 -12.10
N ALA A 99 13.62 26.89 -11.52
CA ALA A 99 13.51 27.27 -10.12
C ALA A 99 12.15 27.93 -9.83
N GLU A 100 11.68 28.84 -10.67
CA GLU A 100 10.36 29.46 -10.58
C GLU A 100 9.23 28.43 -10.77
N ALA A 101 9.40 27.47 -11.70
CA ALA A 101 8.47 26.36 -11.87
C ALA A 101 8.49 25.40 -10.69
N LEU A 102 9.64 25.18 -10.05
CA LEU A 102 9.78 24.37 -8.84
C LEU A 102 9.17 25.08 -7.63
N GLU A 103 9.39 26.39 -7.49
CA GLU A 103 8.80 27.23 -6.45
C GLU A 103 7.28 27.27 -6.61
N SER A 104 6.78 27.52 -7.82
CA SER A 104 5.35 27.46 -8.13
C SER A 104 4.76 26.05 -7.95
N ALA A 105 5.50 24.99 -8.29
CA ALA A 105 5.09 23.62 -8.00
C ALA A 105 5.13 23.30 -6.51
N SER A 106 6.05 23.90 -5.74
CA SER A 106 6.14 23.76 -4.29
C SER A 106 5.01 24.53 -3.60
N GLU A 107 4.64 25.71 -4.09
CA GLU A 107 3.50 26.49 -3.61
C GLU A 107 2.18 25.79 -3.99
N ALA A 108 2.09 25.21 -5.18
CA ALA A 108 0.96 24.40 -5.59
C ALA A 108 0.89 23.07 -4.82
N ALA A 109 2.03 22.47 -4.45
CA ALA A 109 2.10 21.31 -3.57
C ALA A 109 1.70 21.67 -2.14
N VAL A 110 2.13 22.82 -1.62
CA VAL A 110 1.73 23.36 -0.30
C VAL A 110 0.24 23.72 -0.27
N ALA A 111 -0.31 24.25 -1.36
CA ALA A 111 -1.73 24.53 -1.50
C ALA A 111 -2.58 23.27 -1.74
N ALA A 112 -2.02 22.22 -2.38
CA ALA A 112 -2.63 20.91 -2.51
C ALA A 112 -2.47 20.04 -1.26
N SER A 113 -1.47 20.33 -0.43
CA SER A 113 -1.17 19.69 0.85
C SER A 113 -1.75 20.47 2.01
N GLY A 114 -3.01 20.91 1.92
CA GLY A 114 -3.78 21.12 3.14
C GLY A 114 -3.56 19.90 4.04
N ASP A 115 -2.77 20.10 5.10
CA ASP A 115 -2.39 19.15 6.16
C ASP A 115 -1.25 18.14 5.98
N ALA A 116 -0.38 18.21 4.96
CA ALA A 116 0.85 17.38 4.93
C ALA A 116 2.12 18.16 5.29
N VAL A 117 2.11 18.79 6.47
CA VAL A 117 3.36 19.04 7.20
C VAL A 117 3.88 17.66 7.59
N SER A 118 5.17 17.37 7.41
CA SER A 118 5.84 16.28 8.13
C SER A 118 5.87 16.67 9.62
N VAL A 119 4.70 16.64 10.24
CA VAL A 119 4.55 16.76 11.67
C VAL A 119 5.22 15.50 12.18
N ASN A 120 6.26 15.67 12.98
CA ASN A 120 6.72 14.64 13.86
C ASN A 120 5.59 14.44 14.88
N GLU A 121 4.47 13.84 14.46
CA GLU A 121 3.31 13.56 15.30
C GLU A 121 3.85 12.78 16.48
N SER A 122 3.66 13.30 17.69
CA SER A 122 4.16 12.57 18.85
C SER A 122 3.23 11.40 19.07
N VAL A 123 3.74 10.19 18.86
CA VAL A 123 2.99 8.96 19.09
C VAL A 123 2.94 8.67 20.59
N ARG A 124 1.75 8.42 21.14
CA ARG A 124 1.56 8.18 22.58
C ARG A 124 0.64 7.01 22.84
N TRP A 125 1.00 6.20 23.82
CA TRP A 125 0.09 5.22 24.42
C TRP A 125 -0.84 5.93 25.41
N ILE A 126 -2.14 5.68 25.28
CA ILE A 126 -3.17 6.21 26.18
C ILE A 126 -3.97 5.03 26.74
N ASP A 127 -4.00 4.91 28.06
CA ASP A 127 -4.81 3.92 28.77
C ASP A 127 -6.29 4.30 28.71
N GLN A 128 -7.13 3.31 28.43
CA GLN A 128 -8.57 3.41 28.31
C GLN A 128 -9.23 3.02 29.65
N GLU A 129 -10.47 3.47 29.87
CA GLU A 129 -11.22 3.13 31.10
C GLU A 129 -11.46 1.62 31.27
N ASP A 130 -11.45 0.86 30.17
CA ASP A 130 -11.58 -0.60 30.17
C ASP A 130 -10.27 -1.33 30.53
N GLY A 131 -9.19 -0.59 30.83
CA GLY A 131 -7.87 -1.12 31.17
C GLY A 131 -7.01 -1.53 29.97
N SER A 132 -7.49 -1.35 28.73
CA SER A 132 -6.67 -1.48 27.53
C SER A 132 -5.84 -0.22 27.26
N SER A 133 -4.77 -0.33 26.47
CA SER A 133 -4.01 0.84 25.98
C SER A 133 -4.18 0.95 24.46
N ARG A 134 -4.28 2.19 23.96
CA ARG A 134 -4.32 2.47 22.52
C ARG A 134 -3.23 3.46 22.13
N LEU A 135 -2.74 3.31 20.90
CA LEU A 135 -1.77 4.21 20.30
C LEU A 135 -2.49 5.39 19.65
N TYR A 136 -2.03 6.61 19.92
CA TYR A 136 -2.55 7.84 19.35
C TYR A 136 -1.46 8.61 18.63
N SER A 137 -1.80 9.18 17.48
CA SER A 137 -1.09 10.30 16.86
C SER A 137 -1.52 11.58 17.54
N VAL A 138 -0.58 12.36 18.08
CA VAL A 138 -0.87 13.66 18.70
C VAL A 138 -0.22 14.77 17.89
N ASP A 139 -1.04 15.71 17.43
CA ASP A 139 -0.58 16.94 16.82
C ASP A 139 0.14 17.78 17.89
N PRO A 140 1.44 18.08 17.72
CA PRO A 140 2.22 18.80 18.71
C PRO A 140 1.87 20.30 18.78
N SER A 141 1.20 20.84 17.78
CA SER A 141 0.81 22.26 17.69
C SER A 141 -0.55 22.54 18.34
N THR A 142 -1.51 21.61 18.18
CA THR A 142 -2.87 21.75 18.72
C THR A 142 -3.09 20.92 19.99
N GLY A 143 -2.29 19.87 20.18
CA GLY A 143 -2.52 18.85 21.20
C GLY A 143 -3.66 17.88 20.85
N GLU A 144 -4.23 17.98 19.65
CA GLU A 144 -5.28 17.07 19.19
C GLU A 144 -4.75 15.65 19.04
N ALA A 145 -5.50 14.68 19.57
CA ALA A 145 -5.13 13.26 19.55
C ALA A 145 -6.14 12.49 18.71
N LYS A 146 -5.64 11.75 17.72
CA LYS A 146 -6.42 10.79 16.92
C LYS A 146 -5.84 9.39 17.10
N LEU A 147 -6.67 8.36 16.96
CA LEU A 147 -6.18 6.98 16.99
C LEU A 147 -5.14 6.79 15.90
N TYR A 148 -4.01 6.16 16.26
CA TYR A 148 -2.93 5.91 15.32
C TYR A 148 -3.35 4.84 14.31
N GLU A 149 -2.99 5.08 13.04
CA GLU A 149 -3.30 4.22 11.90
C GLU A 149 -2.03 4.05 11.05
N GLY A 150 -1.75 2.82 10.61
CA GLY A 150 -0.64 2.53 9.69
C GLY A 150 0.60 1.92 10.35
N TRP A 151 1.72 1.96 9.62
CA TRP A 151 2.97 1.31 10.01
C TRP A 151 3.67 2.01 11.18
N TYR A 152 4.02 1.22 12.19
CA TYR A 152 4.81 1.64 13.34
C TYR A 152 6.06 0.78 13.47
N THR A 153 7.21 1.39 13.74
CA THR A 153 8.45 0.69 14.07
C THR A 153 8.84 1.04 15.49
N ASP A 154 9.04 0.03 16.32
CA ASP A 154 9.41 0.24 17.71
C ASP A 154 10.92 0.48 17.89
N GLY A 155 11.36 0.69 19.13
CA GLY A 155 12.78 0.94 19.45
C GLY A 155 13.70 -0.27 19.22
N SER A 156 13.16 -1.47 19.03
CA SER A 156 13.92 -2.68 18.70
C SER A 156 14.07 -2.90 17.20
N GLY A 157 13.33 -2.14 16.38
CA GLY A 157 13.26 -2.29 14.93
C GLY A 157 12.17 -3.25 14.46
N GLU A 158 11.34 -3.76 15.37
CA GLU A 158 10.16 -4.55 15.03
C GLU A 158 9.08 -3.67 14.41
N LYS A 159 8.45 -4.16 13.35
CA LYS A 159 7.40 -3.45 12.62
C LYS A 159 6.03 -4.01 12.97
N TYR A 160 5.08 -3.11 13.09
CA TYR A 160 3.68 -3.36 13.41
C TYR A 160 2.81 -2.56 12.45
N TYR A 161 1.58 -3.02 12.23
CA TYR A 161 0.55 -2.24 11.59
C TYR A 161 -0.53 -1.95 12.62
N PHE A 162 -0.98 -0.70 12.72
CA PHE A 162 -1.98 -0.28 13.69
C PHE A 162 -3.28 0.10 12.99
N GLU A 163 -4.38 -0.37 13.56
CA GLU A 163 -5.74 -0.05 13.13
C GLU A 163 -6.51 0.46 14.34
N LYS A 164 -7.05 1.68 14.26
CA LYS A 164 -7.78 2.34 15.34
C LYS A 164 -7.01 2.30 16.68
N GLY A 165 -5.71 2.53 16.60
CA GLY A 165 -4.79 2.56 17.73
C GLY A 165 -4.51 1.21 18.38
N LYS A 166 -4.85 0.09 17.74
CA LYS A 166 -4.51 -1.27 18.18
C LYS A 166 -3.59 -1.95 17.17
N PRO A 167 -2.62 -2.77 17.61
CA PRO A 167 -1.82 -3.55 16.66
C PRO A 167 -2.72 -4.57 15.95
N ALA A 168 -2.68 -4.59 14.63
CA ALA A 168 -3.36 -5.56 13.79
C ALA A 168 -2.71 -6.94 13.90
N GLY A 169 -3.50 -7.97 13.65
CA GLY A 169 -3.05 -9.36 13.60
C GLY A 169 -3.55 -10.04 12.33
N GLY A 170 -2.75 -10.92 11.76
CA GLY A 170 -3.11 -11.66 10.55
C GLY A 170 -2.84 -10.85 9.28
N TRP A 171 -3.66 -11.05 8.25
CA TRP A 171 -3.45 -10.40 6.95
C TRP A 171 -4.01 -8.98 6.94
N ILE A 172 -3.22 -8.03 6.46
CA ILE A 172 -3.66 -6.68 6.10
C ILE A 172 -3.30 -6.38 4.65
N ILE A 173 -3.95 -5.35 4.11
CA ILE A 173 -3.64 -4.79 2.79
C ILE A 173 -3.18 -3.36 3.00
N ASP A 174 -2.00 -3.04 2.50
CA ASP A 174 -1.49 -1.68 2.46
C ASP A 174 -0.84 -1.43 1.08
N ASP A 175 -1.16 -0.28 0.47
CA ASP A 175 -0.74 0.10 -0.88
C ASP A 175 -0.87 -1.03 -1.93
N GLY A 176 -2.01 -1.75 -1.88
CA GLY A 176 -2.32 -2.85 -2.79
C GLY A 176 -1.47 -4.12 -2.59
N LYS A 177 -0.65 -4.18 -1.54
CA LYS A 177 0.15 -5.35 -1.17
C LYS A 177 -0.39 -5.99 0.10
N PHE A 178 -0.16 -7.29 0.22
CA PHE A 178 -0.57 -8.07 1.39
C PHE A 178 0.59 -8.22 2.35
N TYR A 179 0.33 -8.02 3.64
CA TYR A 179 1.29 -8.24 4.71
C TYR A 179 0.67 -9.12 5.79
N HIS A 180 1.50 -9.89 6.50
CA HIS A 180 1.03 -10.71 7.60
C HIS A 180 1.67 -10.28 8.91
N LEU A 181 0.86 -9.94 9.90
CA LEU A 181 1.26 -9.65 11.26
C LEU A 181 1.03 -10.91 12.10
N ASP A 182 1.99 -11.28 12.93
CA ASP A 182 1.82 -12.42 13.81
C ASP A 182 0.60 -12.24 14.73
N MET A 183 -0.29 -13.23 14.76
CA MET A 183 -1.58 -13.13 15.48
C MET A 183 -1.43 -12.95 17.00
N THR A 184 -0.27 -13.30 17.58
CA THR A 184 -0.04 -13.23 19.03
C THR A 184 0.71 -11.95 19.41
N THR A 185 1.70 -11.58 18.62
CA THR A 185 2.62 -10.47 18.93
C THR A 185 2.33 -9.20 18.14
N GLY A 186 1.66 -9.28 16.98
CA GLY A 186 1.44 -8.16 16.06
C GLY A 186 2.66 -7.84 15.19
N ILE A 187 3.77 -8.56 15.34
CA ILE A 187 5.02 -8.29 14.62
C ILE A 187 4.89 -8.71 13.15
N LEU A 188 5.38 -7.87 12.24
CA LEU A 188 5.45 -8.15 10.82
C LEU A 188 6.23 -9.43 10.54
N SER A 189 5.59 -10.34 9.80
CA SER A 189 6.20 -11.55 9.28
C SER A 189 7.06 -11.24 8.06
N THR A 190 8.33 -11.64 8.07
CA THR A 190 9.25 -11.50 6.93
C THR A 190 9.96 -12.83 6.62
N SER A 191 10.31 -13.02 5.36
CA SER A 191 11.13 -14.15 4.85
C SER A 191 10.68 -15.53 5.32
N LYS A 192 9.38 -15.79 5.36
CA LYS A 192 8.83 -17.06 5.86
C LYS A 192 7.53 -17.46 5.18
N GLN A 193 7.22 -18.75 5.28
CA GLN A 193 5.92 -19.29 4.87
C GLN A 193 4.84 -18.91 5.91
N VAL A 194 3.69 -18.45 5.41
CA VAL A 194 2.49 -18.15 6.21
C VAL A 194 1.31 -18.88 5.56
N GLY A 195 0.89 -19.99 6.15
CA GLY A 195 -0.17 -20.84 5.60
C GLY A 195 0.17 -21.35 4.19
N ASN A 196 -0.62 -20.93 3.21
CA ASN A 196 -0.41 -21.29 1.80
C ASN A 196 0.38 -20.23 1.02
N PHE A 197 0.93 -19.22 1.69
CA PHE A 197 1.62 -18.07 1.09
C PHE A 197 3.06 -17.97 1.61
N TYR A 198 3.86 -17.12 0.99
CA TYR A 198 5.19 -16.75 1.48
C TYR A 198 5.31 -15.23 1.50
N VAL A 199 5.83 -14.67 2.60
CA VAL A 199 6.11 -13.24 2.74
C VAL A 199 7.60 -12.98 2.56
N GLY A 200 7.94 -11.97 1.77
CA GLY A 200 9.31 -11.61 1.41
C GLY A 200 10.07 -10.92 2.54
N GLU A 201 11.28 -10.47 2.22
CA GLU A 201 12.15 -9.75 3.18
C GLU A 201 11.56 -8.41 3.62
N ASP A 202 10.82 -7.74 2.73
CA ASP A 202 10.05 -6.52 3.03
C ASP A 202 8.70 -6.79 3.72
N GLY A 203 8.37 -8.07 3.96
CA GLY A 203 7.12 -8.53 4.56
C GLY A 203 5.94 -8.63 3.60
N ALA A 204 6.07 -8.18 2.35
CA ALA A 204 5.01 -8.28 1.37
C ALA A 204 4.84 -9.74 0.89
N ALA A 205 3.60 -10.18 0.69
CA ALA A 205 3.32 -11.50 0.14
C ALA A 205 3.87 -11.60 -1.29
N LEU A 206 4.68 -12.63 -1.53
CA LEU A 206 5.20 -12.93 -2.84
C LEU A 206 4.10 -13.54 -3.73
N MET A 207 4.09 -13.16 -5.00
CA MET A 207 3.12 -13.64 -6.00
C MET A 207 3.82 -13.92 -7.32
N ASP A 208 3.28 -14.88 -8.09
CA ASP A 208 3.76 -15.27 -9.42
C ASP A 208 5.28 -15.51 -9.51
N THR A 209 5.84 -16.16 -8.49
CA THR A 209 7.29 -16.34 -8.37
C THR A 209 7.63 -17.63 -7.64
N THR A 210 8.93 -17.93 -7.55
CA THR A 210 9.45 -18.98 -6.66
C THR A 210 10.05 -18.30 -5.43
N ALA A 211 9.54 -18.65 -4.25
CA ALA A 211 10.04 -18.16 -2.98
C ALA A 211 11.49 -18.64 -2.73
N PRO A 212 12.25 -17.97 -1.84
CA PRO A 212 13.61 -18.37 -1.47
C PRO A 212 13.74 -19.81 -0.98
N ASP A 213 12.69 -20.37 -0.38
CA ASP A 213 12.64 -21.78 0.07
C ASP A 213 12.34 -22.79 -1.05
N GLY A 214 12.18 -22.32 -2.29
CA GLY A 214 11.87 -23.14 -3.46
C GLY A 214 10.37 -23.34 -3.72
N THR A 215 9.49 -22.80 -2.86
CA THR A 215 8.03 -22.89 -3.05
C THR A 215 7.59 -22.10 -4.27
N LYS A 216 6.91 -22.75 -5.21
CA LYS A 216 6.29 -22.06 -6.36
C LYS A 216 4.95 -21.45 -5.95
N LEU A 217 4.79 -20.16 -6.20
CA LEU A 217 3.60 -19.38 -5.85
C LEU A 217 2.86 -18.97 -7.13
N ALA A 218 1.53 -19.00 -7.08
CA ALA A 218 0.68 -18.57 -8.19
C ALA A 218 0.50 -17.04 -8.21
N TYR A 219 -0.21 -16.55 -9.22
CA TYR A 219 -0.57 -15.13 -9.39
C TYR A 219 -1.33 -14.50 -8.21
N ASN A 220 -2.01 -15.31 -7.40
CA ASN A 220 -2.70 -14.88 -6.19
C ASN A 220 -1.89 -15.16 -4.90
N GLY A 221 -0.59 -15.44 -5.04
CA GLY A 221 0.33 -15.76 -3.95
C GLY A 221 0.19 -17.18 -3.38
N SER A 222 -0.89 -17.90 -3.67
CA SER A 222 -1.08 -19.25 -3.13
C SER A 222 -0.04 -20.23 -3.68
N ARG A 223 0.50 -21.10 -2.84
CA ARG A 223 1.46 -22.13 -3.27
C ARG A 223 0.81 -23.08 -4.28
N MET A 224 1.62 -23.52 -5.22
CA MET A 224 1.19 -24.43 -6.28
C MET A 224 1.16 -25.88 -5.79
N ASN A 225 0.02 -26.55 -5.97
CA ASN A 225 -0.08 -28.00 -5.94
C ASN A 225 -0.10 -28.52 -7.38
N LYS A 226 1.05 -29.01 -7.85
CA LYS A 226 1.30 -29.39 -9.25
C LYS A 226 1.08 -28.22 -10.21
N LYS A 227 -0.11 -28.11 -10.81
CA LYS A 227 -0.46 -27.11 -11.84
C LYS A 227 -1.52 -26.12 -11.40
N THR A 228 -2.02 -26.23 -10.17
CA THR A 228 -3.10 -25.40 -9.66
C THR A 228 -2.72 -24.81 -8.30
N PRO A 229 -3.11 -23.57 -8.00
CA PRO A 229 -2.97 -23.03 -6.65
C PRO A 229 -3.79 -23.86 -5.65
N VAL A 230 -3.29 -23.97 -4.41
CA VAL A 230 -4.00 -24.62 -3.30
C VAL A 230 -5.26 -23.83 -2.96
N GLU A 231 -5.13 -22.52 -2.77
CA GLU A 231 -6.24 -21.58 -2.61
C GLU A 231 -6.49 -20.91 -3.96
N LYS A 232 -7.55 -21.35 -4.66
CA LYS A 232 -7.83 -20.84 -5.99
C LYS A 232 -8.60 -19.53 -5.90
N LEU A 233 -8.09 -18.51 -6.59
CA LEU A 233 -8.84 -17.29 -6.88
C LEU A 233 -9.80 -17.58 -8.04
N ASP A 234 -11.08 -17.80 -7.72
CA ASP A 234 -12.15 -18.06 -8.68
C ASP A 234 -13.11 -16.86 -8.81
N ASP A 235 -14.18 -17.05 -9.57
CA ASP A 235 -15.21 -16.05 -9.83
C ASP A 235 -15.99 -15.60 -8.58
N LYS A 236 -16.01 -16.40 -7.50
CA LYS A 236 -16.65 -16.03 -6.24
C LYS A 236 -15.81 -15.03 -5.45
N VAL A 237 -14.48 -15.17 -5.51
CA VAL A 237 -13.56 -14.39 -4.67
C VAL A 237 -12.87 -13.24 -5.41
N TYR A 238 -12.72 -13.33 -6.73
CA TYR A 238 -11.94 -12.38 -7.51
C TYR A 238 -12.44 -10.95 -7.42
N ILE A 239 -13.74 -10.72 -7.64
CA ILE A 239 -14.28 -9.35 -7.78
C ILE A 239 -14.12 -8.57 -6.48
N TYR A 240 -14.55 -9.13 -5.34
CA TYR A 240 -14.50 -8.42 -4.08
C TYR A 240 -13.06 -8.28 -3.56
N ARG A 241 -12.18 -9.25 -3.86
CA ARG A 241 -10.75 -9.14 -3.56
C ARG A 241 -10.14 -7.92 -4.25
N GLU A 242 -10.36 -7.74 -5.55
CA GLU A 242 -9.78 -6.59 -6.28
C GLU A 242 -10.31 -5.25 -5.74
N LEU A 243 -11.57 -5.22 -5.29
CA LEU A 243 -12.13 -4.04 -4.63
C LEU A 243 -11.42 -3.74 -3.31
N LEU A 244 -11.18 -4.76 -2.48
CA LEU A 244 -10.49 -4.62 -1.18
C LEU A 244 -9.00 -4.33 -1.32
N VAL A 245 -8.34 -4.88 -2.35
CA VAL A 245 -6.95 -4.52 -2.68
C VAL A 245 -6.82 -3.04 -3.03
N LYS A 246 -7.84 -2.48 -3.70
CA LYS A 246 -7.87 -1.06 -4.06
C LYS A 246 -8.32 -0.16 -2.90
N ASN A 247 -9.23 -0.64 -2.08
CA ASN A 247 -9.76 0.07 -0.93
C ASN A 247 -10.06 -0.93 0.19
N PRO A 248 -9.16 -1.11 1.16
CA PRO A 248 -9.38 -2.06 2.26
C PRO A 248 -10.50 -1.61 3.20
N GLU A 249 -10.77 -0.30 3.29
CA GLU A 249 -11.72 0.32 4.22
C GLU A 249 -13.22 0.16 3.85
N LEU A 250 -13.56 -0.80 2.99
CA LEU A 250 -14.94 -1.03 2.58
C LEU A 250 -15.76 -1.67 3.69
N TYR A 251 -16.96 -1.17 3.91
CA TYR A 251 -17.95 -1.84 4.74
C TYR A 251 -18.41 -3.12 4.06
N ALA A 252 -18.56 -4.20 4.84
CA ALA A 252 -19.11 -5.46 4.35
C ALA A 252 -20.42 -5.80 5.07
N GLU A 253 -21.48 -6.06 4.30
CA GLU A 253 -22.76 -6.51 4.83
C GLU A 253 -22.95 -7.99 4.51
N PHE A 254 -23.27 -8.79 5.53
CA PHE A 254 -23.60 -10.20 5.41
C PHE A 254 -25.07 -10.38 5.77
N THR A 255 -25.91 -10.68 4.78
CA THR A 255 -27.36 -10.78 4.97
C THR A 255 -27.98 -11.99 4.30
N THR A 256 -29.27 -12.23 4.57
CA THR A 256 -30.00 -13.32 3.94
C THR A 256 -30.15 -13.11 2.43
N ARG A 257 -29.96 -14.19 1.68
CA ARG A 257 -30.17 -14.18 0.24
C ARG A 257 -31.67 -14.03 -0.05
N PRO A 258 -32.09 -13.10 -0.93
CA PRO A 258 -33.52 -12.91 -1.25
C PRO A 258 -34.21 -14.18 -1.76
N SER A 259 -33.46 -15.10 -2.38
CA SER A 259 -33.98 -16.38 -2.90
C SER A 259 -34.24 -17.45 -1.83
N GLY A 260 -33.94 -17.21 -0.54
CA GLY A 260 -34.13 -18.18 0.54
C GLY A 260 -33.20 -19.39 0.49
N SER A 261 -32.03 -19.25 -0.13
CA SER A 261 -31.01 -20.31 -0.23
C SER A 261 -30.23 -20.49 1.08
N TYR A 262 -29.27 -21.43 1.11
CA TYR A 262 -28.35 -21.59 2.24
C TYR A 262 -27.63 -20.26 2.54
N GLN A 263 -27.43 -19.97 3.83
CA GLN A 263 -26.70 -18.77 4.24
C GLN A 263 -25.18 -18.96 4.12
N ILE A 264 -24.72 -20.13 4.53
CA ILE A 264 -23.31 -20.50 4.56
C ILE A 264 -23.14 -21.99 4.20
N VAL A 265 -22.18 -22.33 3.35
CA VAL A 265 -21.90 -23.71 2.92
C VAL A 265 -20.40 -24.01 3.01
N PRO A 266 -20.02 -25.16 3.60
CA PRO A 266 -18.64 -25.62 3.53
C PRO A 266 -18.30 -26.08 2.12
N GLU A 267 -17.16 -25.63 1.60
CA GLU A 267 -16.65 -26.02 0.29
C GLU A 267 -15.20 -26.51 0.41
N ASN A 268 -14.77 -27.28 -0.60
CA ASN A 268 -13.39 -27.76 -0.69
C ASN A 268 -12.96 -27.95 -2.15
N ALA A 269 -11.70 -27.62 -2.42
CA ALA A 269 -11.04 -27.84 -3.70
C ALA A 269 -9.53 -27.83 -3.49
N ASN A 270 -8.80 -28.65 -4.27
CA ASN A 270 -7.33 -28.69 -4.27
C ASN A 270 -6.67 -28.92 -2.88
N GLY A 271 -7.40 -29.51 -1.94
CA GLY A 271 -6.93 -29.73 -0.55
C GLY A 271 -7.07 -28.52 0.36
N PHE A 272 -7.70 -27.44 -0.12
CA PHE A 272 -8.13 -26.30 0.68
C PHE A 272 -9.64 -26.38 0.94
N ALA A 273 -10.05 -26.00 2.14
CA ALA A 273 -11.46 -25.99 2.54
C ALA A 273 -11.79 -24.63 3.14
N TRP A 274 -12.99 -24.14 2.84
CA TRP A 274 -13.48 -22.82 3.20
C TRP A 274 -14.99 -22.85 3.45
N TYR A 275 -15.56 -21.71 3.81
CA TYR A 275 -17.00 -21.52 3.87
C TYR A 275 -17.43 -20.41 2.93
N THR A 276 -18.42 -20.66 2.08
CA THR A 276 -19.03 -19.63 1.24
C THR A 276 -20.26 -19.11 1.93
N TYR A 277 -20.28 -17.82 2.21
CA TYR A 277 -21.43 -17.06 2.65
C TYR A 277 -22.15 -16.50 1.42
N ALA A 278 -23.41 -16.89 1.22
CA ALA A 278 -24.08 -16.78 -0.07
C ALA A 278 -24.53 -15.37 -0.48
N PHE A 279 -24.38 -14.39 0.41
CA PHE A 279 -24.82 -13.02 0.14
C PHE A 279 -24.07 -11.99 0.99
N MET A 280 -22.96 -11.52 0.43
CA MET A 280 -22.15 -10.42 0.90
C MET A 280 -22.33 -9.20 -0.02
N LYS A 281 -22.31 -8.01 0.54
CA LYS A 281 -22.21 -6.75 -0.21
C LYS A 281 -21.05 -5.93 0.32
N LEU A 282 -20.38 -5.18 -0.56
CA LEU A 282 -19.38 -4.19 -0.16
C LEU A 282 -19.87 -2.78 -0.47
N TYR A 283 -19.58 -1.85 0.42
CA TYR A 283 -19.95 -0.44 0.29
C TYR A 283 -18.75 0.48 0.55
N GLU A 284 -18.73 1.61 -0.15
CA GLU A 284 -17.83 2.71 0.19
C GLU A 284 -18.10 3.19 1.62
N ARG A 285 -17.02 3.52 2.34
CA ARG A 285 -17.07 4.25 3.60
C ARG A 285 -16.91 5.73 3.31
N LYS A 286 -17.82 6.56 3.82
CA LYS A 286 -17.68 8.02 3.78
C LYS A 286 -16.92 8.52 5.00
N ASP A 287 -16.38 9.74 4.89
CA ASP A 287 -15.62 10.40 5.97
C ASP A 287 -16.43 10.55 7.27
N ASP A 288 -17.76 10.69 7.16
CA ASP A 288 -18.68 10.75 8.30
C ASP A 288 -19.02 9.37 8.90
N GLY A 289 -18.40 8.30 8.41
CA GLY A 289 -18.66 6.91 8.83
C GLY A 289 -19.98 6.32 8.31
N SER A 290 -20.72 7.06 7.46
CA SER A 290 -21.94 6.56 6.84
C SER A 290 -21.66 5.66 5.64
N ILE A 291 -22.64 4.82 5.30
CA ILE A 291 -22.55 3.88 4.18
C ILE A 291 -22.72 4.66 2.86
N GLY A 292 -21.76 4.48 1.96
CA GLY A 292 -21.74 5.04 0.62
C GLY A 292 -22.31 4.10 -0.44
N LYS A 293 -21.78 4.21 -1.66
CA LYS A 293 -22.25 3.44 -2.80
C LYS A 293 -21.96 1.95 -2.61
N LYS A 294 -22.91 1.09 -2.99
CA LYS A 294 -22.69 -0.36 -3.12
C LYS A 294 -21.76 -0.64 -4.30
N LEU A 295 -20.64 -1.31 -4.04
CA LEU A 295 -19.64 -1.68 -5.03
C LEU A 295 -19.73 -3.15 -5.44
N TYR A 296 -20.21 -4.01 -4.54
CA TYR A 296 -20.28 -5.44 -4.75
C TYR A 296 -21.56 -6.03 -4.15
N GLU A 297 -22.06 -7.08 -4.79
CA GLU A 297 -23.09 -7.97 -4.29
C GLU A 297 -22.83 -9.36 -4.87
N GLY A 298 -22.68 -10.37 -4.00
CA GLY A 298 -22.37 -11.73 -4.42
C GLY A 298 -22.01 -12.62 -3.25
N ASP A 299 -21.21 -13.65 -3.49
CA ASP A 299 -20.71 -14.52 -2.43
C ASP A 299 -19.52 -13.86 -1.70
N GLY A 300 -19.33 -14.22 -0.43
CA GLY A 300 -18.10 -13.94 0.33
C GLY A 300 -17.55 -15.26 0.88
N CYS A 301 -16.25 -15.51 0.72
CA CYS A 301 -15.66 -16.79 1.13
C CYS A 301 -14.75 -16.60 2.34
N PHE A 302 -15.06 -17.29 3.43
CA PHE A 302 -14.29 -17.29 4.68
C PHE A 302 -13.33 -18.46 4.73
N ARG A 303 -12.12 -18.24 5.24
CA ARG A 303 -11.27 -19.33 5.71
C ARG A 303 -11.98 -20.09 6.84
N ARG A 304 -11.69 -21.38 6.99
CA ARG A 304 -12.28 -22.19 8.09
C ARG A 304 -11.90 -21.71 9.49
N ASP A 305 -10.73 -21.11 9.61
CA ASP A 305 -10.15 -20.56 10.82
C ASP A 305 -10.38 -19.05 10.97
N ALA A 306 -11.21 -18.45 10.11
CA ALA A 306 -11.56 -17.05 10.22
C ALA A 306 -12.23 -16.74 11.57
N ALA A 307 -12.01 -15.54 12.07
CA ALA A 307 -12.71 -15.00 13.23
C ALA A 307 -13.73 -13.95 12.80
N ILE A 308 -14.96 -14.10 13.26
CA ILE A 308 -16.07 -13.20 12.97
C ILE A 308 -16.51 -12.61 14.29
N GLU A 309 -16.34 -11.30 14.43
CA GLU A 309 -16.86 -10.59 15.59
C GLU A 309 -18.38 -10.52 15.56
N TYR A 310 -18.97 -10.60 16.75
CA TYR A 310 -20.38 -10.34 16.96
C TYR A 310 -20.60 -9.65 18.30
N LEU A 311 -21.68 -8.86 18.36
CA LEU A 311 -22.07 -8.12 19.55
C LEU A 311 -22.96 -8.99 20.44
N ASN A 312 -22.56 -9.16 21.70
CA ASN A 312 -23.39 -9.79 22.72
C ASN A 312 -24.48 -8.83 23.20
N ASN A 313 -25.51 -9.37 23.86
CA ASN A 313 -26.63 -8.56 24.39
C ASN A 313 -26.21 -7.51 25.43
N ASP A 314 -25.06 -7.70 26.09
CA ASP A 314 -24.49 -6.77 27.06
C ASP A 314 -23.58 -5.69 26.43
N GLY A 315 -23.47 -5.68 25.09
CA GLY A 315 -22.64 -4.75 24.33
C GLY A 315 -21.16 -5.14 24.24
N THR A 316 -20.76 -6.27 24.81
CA THR A 316 -19.40 -6.81 24.63
C THR A 316 -19.24 -7.46 23.26
N VAL A 317 -18.01 -7.51 22.75
CA VAL A 317 -17.69 -8.17 21.48
C VAL A 317 -17.05 -9.52 21.75
N SER A 318 -17.55 -10.56 21.09
CA SER A 318 -17.00 -11.91 21.06
C SER A 318 -16.66 -12.30 19.62
N THR A 319 -15.88 -13.37 19.44
CA THR A 319 -15.61 -13.94 18.11
C THR A 319 -16.15 -15.35 17.97
N MET A 320 -16.58 -15.70 16.75
CA MET A 320 -16.95 -17.06 16.38
C MET A 320 -16.28 -17.48 15.06
N ARG A 321 -16.19 -18.79 14.84
CA ARG A 321 -15.77 -19.35 13.55
C ARG A 321 -16.94 -19.41 12.57
N PRO A 322 -16.69 -19.43 11.25
CA PRO A 322 -17.76 -19.56 10.26
C PRO A 322 -18.65 -20.80 10.46
N SER A 323 -18.07 -21.90 10.96
CA SER A 323 -18.80 -23.13 11.26
C SER A 323 -19.87 -22.97 12.35
N ALA A 324 -19.79 -21.92 13.16
CA ALA A 324 -20.68 -21.67 14.29
C ALA A 324 -21.77 -20.63 13.99
N ILE A 325 -21.81 -20.07 12.78
CA ILE A 325 -22.79 -19.02 12.41
C ILE A 325 -24.23 -19.55 12.45
N VAL A 326 -24.47 -20.74 11.91
CA VAL A 326 -25.85 -21.25 11.74
C VAL A 326 -26.46 -21.59 13.10
N GLY A 327 -27.56 -20.93 13.45
CA GLY A 327 -28.26 -21.12 14.71
C GLY A 327 -27.67 -20.32 15.86
N SER A 328 -26.74 -19.39 15.60
CA SER A 328 -26.16 -18.53 16.63
C SER A 328 -27.02 -17.33 16.98
N GLY A 329 -27.97 -16.95 16.11
CA GLY A 329 -28.69 -15.67 16.19
C GLY A 329 -27.89 -14.48 15.65
N HIS A 330 -26.67 -14.72 15.14
CA HIS A 330 -25.79 -13.73 14.52
C HIS A 330 -25.54 -14.05 13.05
N GLU A 331 -26.54 -14.63 12.38
CA GLU A 331 -26.43 -15.05 10.98
C GLU A 331 -26.28 -13.88 10.02
N THR A 332 -26.69 -12.68 10.41
CA THR A 332 -26.56 -11.45 9.62
C THR A 332 -25.87 -10.37 10.41
N TRP A 333 -24.95 -9.65 9.79
CA TRP A 333 -24.25 -8.55 10.43
C TRP A 333 -23.68 -7.55 9.41
N MET A 334 -23.30 -6.38 9.92
CA MET A 334 -22.49 -5.41 9.19
C MET A 334 -21.09 -5.41 9.80
N ALA A 335 -20.08 -5.61 8.97
CA ALA A 335 -18.69 -5.49 9.36
C ALA A 335 -18.19 -4.07 9.08
N GLU A 336 -17.47 -3.50 10.05
CA GLU A 336 -16.76 -2.24 9.86
C GLU A 336 -15.57 -2.42 8.92
N HIS A 337 -14.85 -3.51 9.07
CA HIS A 337 -13.72 -3.89 8.24
C HIS A 337 -13.68 -5.43 8.10
N ILE A 338 -13.27 -5.93 6.94
CA ILE A 338 -12.94 -7.34 6.72
C ILE A 338 -11.51 -7.47 6.22
N HIS A 339 -10.79 -8.44 6.78
CA HIS A 339 -9.46 -8.80 6.31
C HIS A 339 -9.55 -10.03 5.43
N ILE A 340 -8.78 -10.03 4.34
CA ILE A 340 -8.68 -11.17 3.43
C ILE A 340 -7.22 -11.57 3.27
N ASP A 341 -6.99 -12.86 3.06
CA ASP A 341 -5.67 -13.35 2.65
C ASP A 341 -5.38 -13.02 1.17
N PRO A 342 -4.15 -13.26 0.67
CA PRO A 342 -3.80 -12.93 -0.71
C PRO A 342 -4.63 -13.66 -1.77
N ALA A 343 -5.29 -14.78 -1.44
CA ALA A 343 -6.19 -15.49 -2.33
C ALA A 343 -7.64 -14.98 -2.26
N GLY A 344 -7.93 -14.01 -1.40
CA GLY A 344 -9.23 -13.35 -1.26
C GLY A 344 -10.15 -14.00 -0.23
N PHE A 345 -9.70 -14.98 0.55
CA PHE A 345 -10.55 -15.56 1.59
C PHE A 345 -10.54 -14.69 2.84
N ILE A 346 -11.73 -14.38 3.35
CA ILE A 346 -11.92 -13.59 4.56
C ILE A 346 -11.31 -14.33 5.76
N THR A 347 -10.39 -13.67 6.45
CA THR A 347 -9.70 -14.17 7.64
C THR A 347 -10.24 -13.54 8.92
N TYR A 348 -10.76 -12.32 8.83
CA TYR A 348 -11.31 -11.58 9.96
C TYR A 348 -12.47 -10.70 9.52
N SER A 349 -13.47 -10.55 10.39
CA SER A 349 -14.57 -9.60 10.22
C SER A 349 -14.78 -8.84 11.53
N GLU A 350 -14.47 -7.55 11.52
CA GLU A 350 -14.71 -6.64 12.65
C GLU A 350 -16.16 -6.16 12.63
N ILE A 351 -16.89 -6.28 13.75
CA ILE A 351 -18.31 -5.92 13.80
C ILE A 351 -18.48 -4.40 13.80
N LYS A 352 -19.36 -3.86 12.94
CA LYS A 352 -19.79 -2.47 13.05
C LYS A 352 -20.75 -2.35 14.22
N LYS A 353 -20.37 -1.56 15.23
CA LYS A 353 -21.14 -1.33 16.46
C LYS A 353 -22.29 -0.36 16.28
#